data_AF-A0A177NGC6-F1
#
_entry.id   AF-A0A177NGC6-F1
#
_cell.length_a   1.000
_cell.length_b   1.000
_cell.length_c   1.000
_cell.angle_alpha   90.00
_cell.angle_beta   90.00
_cell.angle_gamma   90.00
#
_symmetry.space_group_name_H-M   'P 1'
#
loop_
_entity.id
_entity.type
_entity.pdbx_description
1 polymer ?
#
loop_
_entity_poly.entity_id
_entity_poly.type
_entity_poly.pdbx_seq_one_letter_code
_entity_poly.pdbx_strand_id
1 'polypeptide(L)'
;MQPLFGEKLPAPEPGKHRFVIGQEGVVIEAINEVLEVRLPVARSIVKLPYGALGEQGVRLRHGPIPITLLAAIEQKATSTCPDEWAGWVIWDVPHQRYELMEPEILSLGPGHVSYRNELPEGSAIVLDVHTHGRMPAFFSGVDDVSDQQGFYIAGVIGLCHDRKNYATRMNVNGHFFDCKDFRLFFD
;
A
#
# COMPACT_ATOMS: atom_id res chain seq x y z
N MET A 1 -9.95 22.16 -5.91
CA MET A 1 -11.32 22.10 -5.35
C MET A 1 -12.21 21.41 -6.36
N GLN A 2 -13.11 20.53 -5.93
CA GLN A 2 -14.05 19.85 -6.82
C GLN A 2 -15.13 20.85 -7.31
N PRO A 3 -15.26 21.08 -8.63
CA PRO A 3 -16.27 22.00 -9.16
C PRO A 3 -17.68 21.52 -8.83
N LEU A 4 -18.55 22.43 -8.40
CA LEU A 4 -19.98 22.15 -8.16
C LEU A 4 -20.74 21.96 -9.48
N PHE A 5 -20.36 22.75 -10.49
CA PHE A 5 -20.85 22.69 -11.87
C PHE A 5 -19.65 22.79 -12.81
N GLY A 6 -19.77 22.24 -14.02
CA GLY A 6 -18.71 22.27 -15.04
C GLY A 6 -17.92 20.97 -15.13
N GLU A 7 -16.73 21.05 -15.73
CA GLU A 7 -15.91 19.88 -16.08
C GLU A 7 -15.28 19.21 -14.85
N LYS A 8 -15.11 17.88 -14.93
CA LYS A 8 -14.40 17.10 -13.91
C LYS A 8 -12.95 17.56 -13.84
N LEU A 9 -12.37 17.54 -12.63
CA LEU A 9 -10.94 17.78 -12.49
C LEU A 9 -10.14 16.83 -13.39
N PRO A 10 -9.05 17.31 -14.04
CA PRO A 10 -8.17 16.44 -14.80
C PRO A 10 -7.62 15.34 -13.90
N ALA A 11 -7.17 14.22 -14.47
CA ALA A 11 -6.50 13.18 -13.70
C ALA A 11 -5.28 13.77 -12.96
N PRO A 12 -4.94 13.27 -11.75
CA PRO A 12 -3.69 13.65 -11.10
C PRO A 12 -2.49 13.25 -11.97
N GLU A 13 -1.41 14.02 -11.90
CA GLU A 13 -0.16 13.67 -12.57
C GLU A 13 0.40 12.37 -11.97
N PRO A 14 0.86 11.40 -12.80
CA PRO A 14 1.48 10.18 -12.32
C PRO A 14 2.67 10.43 -11.39
N GLY A 15 2.76 9.67 -10.30
CA GLY A 15 3.80 9.78 -9.28
C GLY A 15 3.63 10.97 -8.33
N LYS A 16 2.58 11.78 -8.47
CA LYS A 16 2.26 12.87 -7.55
C LYS A 16 0.93 12.62 -6.85
N HIS A 17 0.72 13.31 -5.75
CA HIS A 17 -0.57 13.38 -5.07
C HIS A 17 -1.09 14.82 -5.04
N ARG A 18 -2.40 14.96 -4.90
CA ARG A 18 -3.06 16.26 -4.65
C ARG A 18 -4.15 16.11 -3.61
N PHE A 19 -4.50 17.22 -2.97
CA PHE A 19 -5.68 17.29 -2.11
C PHE A 19 -6.86 17.90 -2.87
N VAL A 20 -8.01 17.24 -2.79
CA VAL A 20 -9.25 17.72 -3.37
C VAL A 20 -10.28 17.92 -2.27
N ILE A 21 -10.82 19.13 -2.18
CA ILE A 21 -11.93 19.47 -1.30
C ILE A 21 -13.22 19.38 -2.12
N GLY A 22 -14.20 18.64 -1.62
CA GLY A 22 -15.56 18.54 -2.15
C GLY A 22 -16.61 18.71 -1.05
N GLN A 23 -17.88 18.45 -1.36
CA GLN A 23 -18.98 18.67 -0.42
C GLN A 23 -18.86 17.83 0.87
N GLU A 24 -18.23 16.66 0.80
CA GLU A 24 -18.06 15.71 1.90
C GLU A 24 -16.84 16.01 2.79
N GLY A 25 -15.91 16.85 2.34
CA GLY A 25 -14.63 17.11 3.03
C GLY A 25 -13.44 17.10 2.07
N VAL A 26 -12.31 16.58 2.55
CA VAL A 26 -11.03 16.55 1.85
C VAL A 26 -10.61 15.10 1.59
N VAL A 27 -10.20 14.82 0.35
CA VAL A 27 -9.55 13.57 -0.04
C VAL A 27 -8.14 13.84 -0.57
N ILE A 28 -7.27 12.85 -0.43
CA ILE A 28 -6.06 12.74 -1.23
C ILE A 28 -6.39 11.98 -2.52
N GLU A 29 -5.85 12.42 -3.64
CA GLU A 29 -5.90 11.72 -4.92
C GLU A 29 -4.48 11.52 -5.43
N ALA A 30 -4.16 10.31 -5.85
CA ALA A 30 -2.85 10.01 -6.45
C ALA A 30 -2.97 8.85 -7.44
N ILE A 31 -2.10 8.85 -8.44
CA ILE A 31 -1.96 7.76 -9.40
C ILE A 31 -0.47 7.47 -9.62
N ASN A 32 -0.10 6.20 -9.69
CA ASN A 32 1.21 5.76 -10.17
C ASN A 32 1.01 4.62 -11.18
N GLU A 33 2.08 3.88 -11.50
CA GLU A 33 2.01 2.78 -12.46
C GLU A 33 0.96 1.73 -12.08
N VAL A 34 0.84 1.39 -10.80
CA VAL A 34 0.09 0.23 -10.31
C VAL A 34 -1.19 0.57 -9.56
N LEU A 35 -1.30 1.79 -9.04
CA LEU A 35 -2.33 2.22 -8.10
C LEU A 35 -2.99 3.52 -8.56
N GLU A 36 -4.31 3.58 -8.41
CA GLU A 36 -5.10 4.81 -8.36
C GLU A 36 -5.81 4.87 -7.01
N VAL A 37 -5.67 5.98 -6.29
CA VAL A 37 -6.28 6.14 -4.97
C VAL A 37 -7.06 7.44 -4.86
N ARG A 38 -8.18 7.35 -4.15
CA ARG A 38 -8.93 8.50 -3.64
C ARG A 38 -9.36 8.20 -2.22
N LEU A 39 -8.67 8.75 -1.23
CA LEU A 39 -8.85 8.38 0.17
C LEU A 39 -9.22 9.60 1.03
N PRO A 40 -10.14 9.43 2.00
CA PRO A 40 -10.56 10.54 2.87
C PRO A 40 -9.43 10.96 3.81
N VAL A 41 -9.16 12.26 3.84
CA VAL A 41 -8.19 12.89 4.76
C VAL A 41 -8.92 13.55 5.91
N ALA A 42 -10.01 14.28 5.61
CA ALA A 42 -10.85 14.91 6.60
C ALA A 42 -12.30 14.91 6.11
N ARG A 43 -13.25 14.64 7.01
CA ARG A 43 -14.68 14.74 6.72
C ARG A 43 -15.23 16.06 7.23
N SER A 44 -16.10 16.68 6.45
CA SER A 44 -16.83 17.86 6.90
C SER A 44 -18.08 17.44 7.68
N ILE A 45 -18.35 18.13 8.79
CA ILE A 45 -19.58 17.95 9.58
C ILE A 45 -20.81 18.61 8.93
N VAL A 46 -20.57 19.53 7.98
CA VAL A 46 -21.60 20.20 7.18
C VAL A 46 -21.30 20.06 5.70
N LYS A 47 -22.30 20.19 4.83
CA LYS A 47 -22.10 20.12 3.39
C LYS A 47 -21.35 21.37 2.89
N LEU A 48 -20.16 21.20 2.32
CA LEU A 48 -19.38 22.30 1.74
C LEU A 48 -19.94 22.71 0.36
N PRO A 49 -19.75 23.97 -0.09
CA PRO A 49 -20.31 24.49 -1.34
C PRO A 49 -19.52 24.05 -2.60
N TYR A 50 -19.04 22.81 -2.62
CA TYR A 50 -18.24 22.22 -3.71
C TYR A 50 -18.95 21.01 -4.31
N GLY A 51 -18.43 20.45 -5.40
CA GLY A 51 -18.99 19.23 -5.99
C GLY A 51 -18.76 17.98 -5.14
N ALA A 52 -19.48 16.91 -5.48
CA ALA A 52 -19.31 15.59 -4.86
C ALA A 52 -17.93 15.00 -5.15
N LEU A 53 -17.27 14.45 -4.13
CA LEU A 53 -15.98 13.77 -4.28
C LEU A 53 -16.08 12.42 -5.01
N GLY A 54 -17.27 11.90 -5.28
CA GLY A 54 -17.45 10.63 -6.01
C GLY A 54 -16.91 9.41 -5.26
N GLU A 55 -16.60 8.35 -6.00
CA GLU A 55 -16.13 7.07 -5.45
C GLU A 55 -14.76 7.19 -4.81
N GLN A 56 -14.63 6.68 -3.59
CA GLN A 56 -13.39 6.66 -2.81
C GLN A 56 -12.92 5.21 -2.65
N GLY A 57 -11.62 5.00 -2.71
CA GLY A 57 -11.02 3.68 -2.59
C GLY A 57 -9.61 3.61 -3.16
N VAL A 58 -9.12 2.37 -3.24
CA VAL A 58 -7.86 1.99 -3.85
C VAL A 58 -8.18 1.07 -5.02
N ARG A 59 -7.63 1.38 -6.20
CA ARG A 59 -7.81 0.59 -7.42
C ARG A 59 -6.45 0.13 -7.93
N LEU A 60 -6.29 -1.18 -8.10
CA LEU A 60 -5.16 -1.75 -8.82
C LEU A 60 -5.36 -1.55 -10.32
N ARG A 61 -4.38 -0.93 -10.99
CA ARG A 61 -4.47 -0.59 -12.41
C ARG A 61 -4.40 -1.81 -13.33
N HIS A 62 -3.82 -2.91 -12.84
CA HIS A 62 -3.59 -4.15 -13.58
C HIS A 62 -4.44 -5.34 -13.11
N GLY A 63 -5.54 -5.06 -12.39
CA GLY A 63 -6.42 -6.09 -11.84
C GLY A 63 -5.98 -6.57 -10.46
N PRO A 64 -6.64 -7.61 -9.91
CA PRO A 64 -6.29 -8.17 -8.61
C PRO A 64 -4.94 -8.91 -8.65
N ILE A 65 -4.27 -8.95 -7.50
CA ILE A 65 -3.03 -9.71 -7.29
C ILE A 65 -3.41 -11.21 -7.26
N PRO A 66 -2.69 -12.11 -7.95
CA PRO A 66 -2.98 -13.54 -7.89
C PRO A 66 -2.93 -14.09 -6.46
N ILE A 67 -3.98 -14.79 -6.03
CA ILE A 67 -4.06 -15.39 -4.68
C ILE A 67 -2.90 -16.34 -4.36
N THR A 68 -2.26 -16.91 -5.38
CA THR A 68 -1.05 -17.74 -5.24
C THR A 68 0.12 -16.98 -4.62
N LEU A 69 0.22 -15.66 -4.84
CA LEU A 69 1.24 -14.82 -4.22
C LEU A 69 0.96 -14.60 -2.73
N LEU A 70 -0.31 -14.48 -2.32
CA LEU A 70 -0.66 -14.44 -0.89
C LEU A 70 -0.24 -15.73 -0.19
N ALA A 71 -0.52 -16.89 -0.80
CA ALA A 71 -0.11 -18.18 -0.26
C ALA A 71 1.42 -18.30 -0.15
N ALA A 72 2.16 -17.80 -1.15
CA ALA A 72 3.63 -17.77 -1.11
C ALA A 72 4.16 -16.88 0.03
N ILE A 73 3.57 -15.70 0.23
CA ILE A 73 3.91 -14.79 1.33
C ILE A 73 3.63 -15.45 2.69
N GLU A 74 2.48 -16.09 2.86
CA GLU A 74 2.14 -16.77 4.12
C GLU A 74 3.03 -17.98 4.40
N GLN A 75 3.43 -18.70 3.35
CA GLN A 75 4.40 -19.78 3.45
C GLN A 75 5.76 -19.23 3.90
N LYS A 76 6.23 -18.12 3.30
CA LYS A 76 7.49 -17.46 3.69
C LYS A 76 7.45 -17.07 5.16
N ALA A 77 6.41 -16.36 5.59
CA ALA A 77 6.21 -15.97 6.98
C ALA A 77 6.30 -17.16 7.96
N THR A 78 5.70 -18.29 7.61
CA THR A 78 5.75 -19.51 8.44
C THR A 78 7.16 -20.13 8.44
N SER A 79 7.80 -20.19 7.29
CA SER A 79 9.10 -20.87 7.12
C SER A 79 10.29 -20.10 7.71
N THR A 80 10.20 -18.77 7.78
CA THR A 80 11.27 -17.92 8.33
C THR A 80 11.11 -17.66 9.83
N CYS A 81 9.93 -17.92 10.40
CA CYS A 81 9.70 -17.79 11.84
C CYS A 81 10.70 -18.65 12.64
N PRO A 82 11.41 -18.10 13.66
CA PRO A 82 11.08 -16.87 14.40
C PRO A 82 11.65 -15.57 13.83
N ASP A 83 12.46 -15.64 12.77
CA ASP A 83 13.09 -14.47 12.17
C ASP A 83 12.11 -13.70 11.28
N GLU A 84 12.45 -12.43 11.04
CA GLU A 84 11.72 -11.58 10.11
C GLU A 84 12.04 -11.93 8.66
N TRP A 85 11.11 -11.57 7.78
CA TRP A 85 11.23 -11.71 6.34
C TRP A 85 10.54 -10.51 5.72
N ALA A 86 11.11 -9.99 4.63
CA ALA A 86 10.53 -8.93 3.83
C ALA A 86 10.46 -9.34 2.36
N GLY A 87 9.47 -8.83 1.66
CA GLY A 87 9.27 -9.05 0.24
C GLY A 87 8.36 -8.00 -0.36
N TRP A 88 8.42 -7.90 -1.68
CA TRP A 88 7.55 -7.03 -2.46
C TRP A 88 6.73 -7.86 -3.45
N VAL A 89 5.44 -7.56 -3.55
CA VAL A 89 4.72 -7.86 -4.77
C VAL A 89 4.91 -6.69 -5.71
N ILE A 90 5.53 -6.95 -6.85
CA ILE A 90 5.74 -5.96 -7.90
C ILE A 90 4.83 -6.23 -9.09
N TRP A 91 4.59 -5.20 -9.88
CA TRP A 91 4.13 -5.34 -11.27
C TRP A 91 5.35 -5.23 -12.19
N ASP A 92 5.62 -6.29 -12.93
CA ASP A 92 6.61 -6.33 -14.01
C ASP A 92 5.96 -5.75 -15.27
N VAL A 93 6.35 -4.52 -15.63
CA VAL A 93 5.80 -3.82 -16.80
C VAL A 93 6.19 -4.52 -18.10
N PRO A 94 7.45 -4.93 -18.35
CA PRO A 94 7.81 -5.70 -19.54
C PRO A 94 6.97 -6.96 -19.78
N HIS A 95 6.72 -7.76 -18.73
CA HIS A 95 6.05 -9.05 -18.85
C HIS A 95 4.56 -9.01 -18.50
N GLN A 96 4.05 -7.85 -18.06
CA GLN A 96 2.65 -7.61 -17.68
C GLN A 96 2.12 -8.65 -16.68
N ARG A 97 2.86 -8.85 -15.58
CA ARG A 97 2.49 -9.81 -14.54
C ARG A 97 2.90 -9.35 -13.14
N TYR A 98 2.23 -9.90 -12.15
CA TYR A 98 2.64 -9.77 -10.75
C TYR A 98 3.75 -10.77 -10.42
N GLU A 99 4.75 -10.32 -9.66
CA GLU A 99 5.84 -11.16 -9.16
C GLU A 99 6.10 -10.90 -7.68
N LEU A 100 6.47 -11.96 -6.95
CA LEU A 100 6.99 -11.84 -5.59
C LEU A 100 8.51 -11.77 -5.66
N MET A 101 9.08 -10.69 -5.14
CA MET A 101 10.51 -10.45 -5.06
C MET A 101 10.96 -10.29 -3.61
N GLU A 102 12.16 -10.76 -3.31
CA GLU A 102 12.83 -10.50 -2.03
C GLU A 102 13.84 -9.39 -2.24
N PRO A 103 13.77 -8.27 -1.50
CA PRO A 103 14.74 -7.21 -1.62
C PRO A 103 16.08 -7.64 -1.02
N GLU A 104 17.18 -7.00 -1.45
CA GLU A 104 18.48 -7.23 -0.84
C GLU A 104 18.46 -6.69 0.60
N ILE A 105 18.45 -7.60 1.56
CA ILE A 105 18.43 -7.28 2.98
C ILE A 105 19.76 -6.64 3.39
N LEU A 106 19.68 -5.45 3.98
CA LEU A 106 20.82 -4.71 4.53
C LEU A 106 21.00 -4.97 6.03
N SER A 107 19.89 -5.15 6.77
CA SER A 107 19.92 -5.46 8.20
C SER A 107 18.66 -6.21 8.63
N LEU A 108 18.81 -7.16 9.55
CA LEU A 108 17.73 -7.92 10.19
C LEU A 108 17.90 -7.90 11.70
N GLY A 109 16.79 -7.75 12.42
CA GLY A 109 16.74 -7.94 13.86
C GLY A 109 15.32 -8.24 14.37
N PRO A 110 15.17 -8.52 15.66
CA PRO A 110 13.86 -8.74 16.27
C PRO A 110 13.09 -7.40 16.32
N GLY A 111 12.25 -7.14 15.33
CA GLY A 111 11.47 -5.90 15.20
C GLY A 111 12.00 -4.90 14.17
N HIS A 112 12.96 -5.28 13.32
CA HIS A 112 13.34 -4.45 12.19
C HIS A 112 13.91 -5.27 11.02
N VAL A 113 13.53 -4.86 9.82
CA VAL A 113 14.16 -5.27 8.57
C VAL A 113 14.44 -4.01 7.75
N SER A 114 15.67 -3.87 7.27
CA SER A 114 16.03 -2.83 6.30
C SER A 114 16.60 -3.48 5.06
N TYR A 115 16.25 -2.95 3.91
CA TYR A 115 16.64 -3.51 2.63
C TYR A 115 16.89 -2.41 1.60
N ARG A 116 17.61 -2.76 0.55
CA ARG A 116 17.94 -1.86 -0.55
C ARG A 116 16.72 -1.69 -1.45
N ASN A 117 16.27 -0.45 -1.62
CA ASN A 117 15.15 -0.09 -2.51
C ASN A 117 15.58 -0.03 -3.98
N GLU A 118 16.16 -1.12 -4.50
CA GLU A 118 16.49 -1.27 -5.91
C GLU A 118 15.53 -2.24 -6.56
N LEU A 119 14.69 -1.71 -7.46
CA LEU A 119 13.75 -2.49 -8.25
C LEU A 119 14.36 -2.79 -9.62
N PRO A 120 14.01 -3.94 -10.24
CA PRO A 120 14.33 -4.16 -11.64
C PRO A 120 13.77 -3.03 -12.51
N GLU A 121 14.48 -2.72 -13.59
CA GLU A 121 14.01 -1.72 -14.56
C GLU A 121 12.63 -2.11 -15.10
N GLY A 122 11.70 -1.15 -15.12
CA GLY A 122 10.32 -1.41 -15.53
C GLY A 122 9.49 -2.17 -14.49
N SER A 123 9.86 -2.14 -13.21
CA SER A 123 9.04 -2.69 -12.12
C SER A 123 8.48 -1.62 -11.21
N ALA A 124 7.30 -1.87 -10.63
CA ALA A 124 6.67 -0.99 -9.65
C ALA A 124 6.14 -1.80 -8.46
N ILE A 125 6.43 -1.35 -7.23
CA ILE A 125 5.94 -2.00 -6.01
C ILE A 125 4.44 -1.77 -5.88
N VAL A 126 3.70 -2.86 -5.71
CA VAL A 126 2.25 -2.88 -5.47
C VAL A 126 1.98 -3.06 -3.98
N LEU A 127 2.64 -4.06 -3.38
CA LEU A 127 2.57 -4.40 -1.97
C LEU A 127 4.00 -4.55 -1.43
N ASP A 128 4.29 -3.83 -0.35
CA ASP A 128 5.44 -4.05 0.51
C ASP A 128 4.99 -4.84 1.74
N VAL A 129 5.64 -5.97 2.00
CA VAL A 129 5.25 -6.85 3.10
C VAL A 129 6.45 -7.31 3.91
N HIS A 130 6.34 -7.23 5.23
CA HIS A 130 7.28 -7.87 6.13
C HIS A 130 6.59 -8.66 7.24
N THR A 131 7.37 -9.45 7.97
CA THR A 131 6.87 -10.38 8.99
C THR A 131 7.56 -10.13 10.31
N HIS A 132 6.84 -10.31 11.40
CA HIS A 132 7.32 -10.12 12.78
C HIS A 132 7.61 -11.44 13.51
N GLY A 133 7.72 -12.55 12.77
CA GLY A 133 7.97 -13.88 13.33
C GLY A 133 6.92 -14.24 14.39
N ARG A 134 7.34 -14.29 15.67
CA ARG A 134 6.46 -14.61 16.80
C ARG A 134 5.67 -13.44 17.37
N MET A 135 6.01 -12.21 17.02
CA MET A 135 5.33 -11.03 17.56
C MET A 135 4.04 -10.71 16.77
N PRO A 136 3.07 -9.99 17.37
CA PRO A 136 1.91 -9.48 16.63
C PRO A 136 2.31 -8.53 15.48
N ALA A 137 1.44 -8.43 14.47
CA ALA A 137 1.56 -7.45 13.40
C ALA A 137 1.27 -6.03 13.92
N PHE A 138 2.19 -5.11 13.66
CA PHE A 138 2.02 -3.66 13.87
C PHE A 138 3.07 -2.92 13.02
N PHE A 139 2.85 -1.63 12.76
CA PHE A 139 3.88 -0.76 12.19
C PHE A 139 4.65 -0.06 13.30
N SER A 140 5.98 -0.12 13.23
CA SER A 140 6.92 0.56 14.11
C SER A 140 7.26 1.97 13.60
N GLY A 141 7.93 2.77 14.44
CA GLY A 141 8.44 4.06 14.00
C GLY A 141 9.55 3.96 12.93
N VAL A 142 10.23 2.81 12.82
CA VAL A 142 11.20 2.56 11.74
C VAL A 142 10.45 2.39 10.42
N ASP A 143 9.33 1.66 10.44
CA ASP A 143 8.48 1.47 9.27
C ASP A 143 7.88 2.81 8.81
N ASP A 144 7.45 3.66 9.74
CA ASP A 144 6.97 5.02 9.43
C ASP A 144 8.02 5.88 8.71
N VAL A 145 9.29 5.76 9.11
CA VAL A 145 10.39 6.49 8.47
C VAL A 145 10.70 5.91 7.08
N SER A 146 10.72 4.58 6.95
CA SER A 146 10.94 3.89 5.68
C SER A 146 9.87 4.27 4.64
N ASP A 147 8.61 4.38 5.09
CA ASP A 147 7.46 4.63 4.24
C ASP A 147 7.28 6.10 3.83
N GLN A 148 8.09 7.06 4.30
CA GLN A 148 7.84 8.50 4.04
C GLN A 148 7.75 8.91 2.56
N GLN A 149 8.34 8.13 1.65
CA GLN A 149 8.36 8.45 0.22
C GLN A 149 7.70 7.37 -0.66
N GLY A 150 7.05 6.37 -0.04
CA GLY A 150 6.45 5.25 -0.74
C GLY A 150 5.06 5.55 -1.33
N PHE A 151 4.70 4.85 -2.40
CA PHE A 151 3.32 4.81 -2.91
C PHE A 151 2.93 3.37 -3.27
N TYR A 152 2.53 2.62 -2.24
CA TYR A 152 2.20 1.20 -2.30
C TYR A 152 1.27 0.82 -1.14
N ILE A 153 0.72 -0.39 -1.19
CA ILE A 153 0.08 -1.00 -0.02
C ILE A 153 1.19 -1.54 0.87
N ALA A 154 1.14 -1.29 2.18
CA ALA A 154 2.07 -1.87 3.14
C ALA A 154 1.35 -2.88 4.04
N GLY A 155 2.00 -4.00 4.32
CA GLY A 155 1.44 -5.09 5.13
C GLY A 155 2.46 -5.68 6.10
N VAL A 156 2.00 -5.99 7.30
CA VAL A 156 2.79 -6.72 8.31
C VAL A 156 2.06 -8.00 8.68
N ILE A 157 2.76 -9.12 8.68
CA ILE A 157 2.24 -10.42 9.15
C ILE A 157 2.91 -10.78 10.47
N GLY A 158 2.10 -10.95 11.51
CA GLY A 158 2.56 -11.35 12.83
C GLY A 158 2.01 -12.71 13.23
N LEU A 159 2.46 -13.21 14.39
CA LEU A 159 2.09 -14.51 14.94
C LEU A 159 2.28 -15.65 13.93
N CYS A 160 3.40 -15.64 13.20
CA CYS A 160 3.67 -16.52 12.06
C CYS A 160 3.78 -18.01 12.40
N HIS A 161 3.89 -18.34 13.69
CA HIS A 161 3.94 -19.70 14.24
C HIS A 161 2.56 -20.27 14.61
N ASP A 162 1.50 -19.46 14.57
CA ASP A 162 0.14 -19.83 14.99
C ASP A 162 -0.89 -19.16 14.06
N ARG A 163 -2.04 -18.74 14.59
CA ARG A 163 -3.03 -17.92 13.91
C ARG A 163 -2.47 -16.53 13.64
N LYS A 164 -1.94 -16.36 12.42
CA LYS A 164 -1.42 -15.10 11.89
C LYS A 164 -2.41 -13.95 12.08
N ASN A 165 -1.87 -12.79 12.41
CA ASN A 165 -2.60 -11.52 12.35
C ASN A 165 -1.92 -10.57 11.36
N TYR A 166 -2.66 -9.56 10.93
CA TYR A 166 -2.24 -8.67 9.85
C TYR A 166 -2.45 -7.23 10.28
N ALA A 167 -1.49 -6.37 9.95
CA ALA A 167 -1.62 -4.93 10.02
C ALA A 167 -1.36 -4.37 8.64
N THR A 168 -2.19 -3.44 8.19
CA THR A 168 -2.17 -2.96 6.80
C THR A 168 -2.45 -1.49 6.71
N ARG A 169 -1.72 -0.81 5.82
CA ARG A 169 -1.94 0.58 5.50
C ARG A 169 -1.74 0.84 4.02
N MET A 170 -2.41 1.85 3.52
CA MET A 170 -2.05 2.46 2.24
C MET A 170 -1.06 3.59 2.52
N ASN A 171 0.09 3.54 1.86
CA ASN A 171 1.07 4.61 1.88
C ASN A 171 0.93 5.45 0.61
N VAL A 172 0.73 6.76 0.76
CA VAL A 172 0.64 7.71 -0.35
C VAL A 172 1.60 8.86 -0.08
N ASN A 173 2.85 8.70 -0.49
CA ASN A 173 3.93 9.68 -0.32
C ASN A 173 4.07 10.15 1.14
N GLY A 174 4.08 9.20 2.09
CA GLY A 174 4.19 9.48 3.53
C GLY A 174 2.88 9.81 4.22
N HIS A 175 1.76 9.81 3.49
CA HIS A 175 0.42 9.83 4.09
C HIS A 175 -0.09 8.40 4.30
N PHE A 176 -0.30 8.02 5.56
CA PHE A 176 -0.76 6.69 5.93
C PHE A 176 -2.27 6.67 6.12
N PHE A 177 -2.92 5.72 5.44
CA PHE A 177 -4.36 5.49 5.56
C PHE A 177 -4.62 4.05 5.98
N ASP A 178 -5.55 3.86 6.92
CA ASP A 178 -5.98 2.54 7.32
C ASP A 178 -6.50 1.75 6.12
N CYS A 179 -5.91 0.58 5.89
CA CYS A 179 -6.45 -0.44 5.02
C CYS A 179 -6.92 -1.56 5.94
N LYS A 180 -8.21 -1.92 5.94
CA LYS A 180 -8.73 -2.90 6.91
C LYS A 180 -8.20 -4.32 6.67
N ASP A 181 -7.97 -4.67 5.41
CA ASP A 181 -7.46 -5.98 5.00
C ASP A 181 -6.89 -5.91 3.57
N PHE A 182 -5.57 -6.02 3.43
CA PHE A 182 -4.91 -6.01 2.12
C PHE A 182 -5.23 -7.27 1.30
N ARG A 183 -5.70 -8.35 1.93
CA ARG A 183 -6.04 -9.59 1.24
C ARG A 183 -7.21 -9.41 0.28
N LEU A 184 -7.99 -8.34 0.44
CA LEU A 184 -9.06 -7.93 -0.49
C LEU A 184 -8.53 -7.49 -1.87
N PHE A 185 -7.22 -7.29 -2.01
CA PHE A 185 -6.58 -7.01 -3.28
C PHE A 185 -6.17 -8.27 -4.04
N PHE A 186 -6.43 -9.46 -3.50
CA PHE A 186 -6.08 -10.74 -4.10
C PHE A 186 -7.32 -11.48 -4.60
N ASP A 187 -7.23 -12.08 -5.78
CA ASP A 187 -8.23 -13.00 -6.37
C ASP A 187 -7.57 -14.21 -7.05
#